data_AF-A0A972UQY3-F1
#
_entry.id   AF-A0A972UQY3-F1
#
_cell.length_a   1.000
_cell.length_b   1.000
_cell.length_c   1.000
_cell.angle_alpha   90.00
_cell.angle_beta   90.00
_cell.angle_gamma   90.00
#
_symmetry.space_group_name_H-M   'P 1'
#
loop_
_entity.id
_entity.type
_entity.pdbx_description
1 polymer ?
#
loop_
_entity_poly.entity_id
_entity_poly.type
_entity_poly.pdbx_seq_one_letter_code
_entity_poly.pdbx_strand_id
1 'polypeptide(L)'
;MQNAIGDFSPDYRAAREQFLAAAKTASANADIRIETFDNPAPGPDGLPVHTDVALIGDPGAPNVLVANSATHGVEGFCGSAALIGWLRRGDAGALPSNVRAVLIHAINPHGFAWVRRVTEDNVDLNRNFGTHGATYPSNPDYSALHKTLVPEKWNKKSVAAYSRMVDDYVAKNGEFALQAAVTRGQHDHPDGLFYAGREAGWSNRTFHEILNRFIKGAESVAFLDFHTGLGPYGHGTLLGGSSVKGRMADWFGDGRGSPTQANPSPRPSAA
;
A
#
# COMPACT_ATOMS: atom_id res chain seq x y z
N MET A 1 11.96 24.13 -8.58
CA MET A 1 11.15 23.02 -8.02
C MET A 1 9.78 23.10 -8.67
N GLN A 2 9.31 22.06 -9.34
CA GLN A 2 7.90 21.96 -9.72
C GLN A 2 7.04 22.03 -8.46
N ASN A 3 5.86 22.65 -8.55
CA ASN A 3 4.92 22.71 -7.44
C ASN A 3 4.31 21.31 -7.22
N ALA A 4 4.89 20.53 -6.31
CA ALA A 4 4.49 19.15 -6.02
C ALA A 4 3.02 19.01 -5.54
N ILE A 5 2.38 20.12 -5.11
CA ILE A 5 0.95 20.13 -4.77
C ILE A 5 0.10 19.70 -5.98
N GLY A 6 0.51 20.06 -7.19
CA GLY A 6 -0.21 19.72 -8.42
C GLY A 6 -0.21 18.24 -8.77
N ASP A 7 0.61 17.42 -8.10
CA ASP A 7 0.67 15.97 -8.32
C ASP A 7 -0.33 15.20 -7.44
N PHE A 8 -0.88 15.84 -6.40
CA PHE A 8 -1.92 15.25 -5.57
C PHE A 8 -3.29 15.40 -6.21
N SER A 9 -4.13 14.39 -6.00
CA SER A 9 -5.50 14.34 -6.51
C SER A 9 -6.52 14.28 -5.37
N PRO A 10 -7.73 14.84 -5.57
CA PRO A 10 -8.78 14.82 -4.55
C PRO A 10 -9.45 13.44 -4.38
N ASP A 11 -9.40 12.60 -5.42
CA ASP A 11 -10.00 11.26 -5.44
C ASP A 11 -9.23 10.31 -6.38
N TYR A 12 -9.62 9.04 -6.37
CA TYR A 12 -9.06 7.99 -7.23
C TYR A 12 -9.21 8.28 -8.73
N ARG A 13 -10.33 8.86 -9.17
CA ARG A 13 -10.62 9.10 -10.60
C ARG A 13 -9.68 10.15 -11.14
N ALA A 14 -9.55 11.27 -10.43
CA ALA A 14 -8.60 12.33 -10.74
C ALA A 14 -7.15 11.82 -10.65
N ALA A 15 -6.82 10.97 -9.66
CA ALA A 15 -5.50 10.34 -9.55
C ALA A 15 -5.16 9.50 -10.79
N ARG A 16 -6.09 8.64 -11.22
CA ARG A 16 -5.95 7.80 -12.42
C ARG A 16 -5.80 8.64 -13.68
N GLU A 17 -6.68 9.63 -13.87
CA GLU A 17 -6.63 10.52 -15.03
C GLU A 17 -5.27 11.24 -15.11
N GLN A 18 -4.81 11.80 -13.99
CA GLN A 18 -3.52 12.47 -13.92
C GLN A 18 -2.34 11.53 -14.20
N PHE A 19 -2.36 10.30 -13.68
CA PHE A 19 -1.33 9.29 -13.95
C PHE A 19 -1.26 8.94 -15.44
N LEU A 20 -2.39 8.64 -16.06
CA LEU A 20 -2.46 8.30 -17.49
C LEU A 20 -2.05 9.48 -18.37
N ALA A 21 -2.47 10.70 -18.02
CA ALA A 21 -2.06 11.91 -18.72
C ALA A 21 -0.55 12.17 -18.60
N ALA A 22 0.01 12.02 -17.39
CA ALA A 22 1.44 12.19 -17.17
C ALA A 22 2.27 11.15 -17.94
N ALA A 23 1.83 9.89 -17.96
CA ALA A 23 2.48 8.85 -18.73
C ALA A 23 2.45 9.15 -20.24
N LYS A 24 1.28 9.55 -20.77
CA LYS A 24 1.13 9.94 -22.18
C LYS A 24 2.03 11.11 -22.56
N THR A 25 2.15 12.13 -21.70
CA THR A 25 3.06 13.25 -21.94
C THR A 25 4.52 12.81 -21.90
N ALA A 26 4.89 11.96 -20.94
CA ALA A 26 6.25 11.44 -20.81
C ALA A 26 6.67 10.55 -22.00
N SER A 27 5.72 9.91 -22.69
CA SER A 27 5.96 9.13 -23.92
C SER A 27 6.59 9.93 -25.06
N ALA A 28 6.59 11.28 -24.99
CA ALA A 28 7.29 12.11 -25.97
C ALA A 28 8.82 11.96 -25.89
N ASN A 29 9.36 11.55 -24.73
CA ASN A 29 10.81 11.50 -24.48
C ASN A 29 11.28 10.13 -23.91
N ALA A 30 10.38 9.16 -23.77
CA ALA A 30 10.67 7.83 -23.27
C ALA A 30 9.74 6.80 -23.93
N ASP A 31 10.21 5.56 -24.10
CA ASP A 31 9.31 4.47 -24.48
C ASP A 31 8.45 4.09 -23.27
N ILE A 32 7.14 4.31 -23.37
CA ILE A 32 6.18 4.04 -22.31
C ILE A 32 4.96 3.31 -22.89
N ARG A 33 4.68 2.12 -22.37
CA ARG A 33 3.46 1.36 -22.64
C ARG A 33 2.58 1.28 -21.39
N ILE A 34 1.27 1.44 -21.56
CA ILE A 34 0.29 1.26 -20.50
C ILE A 34 -0.38 -0.11 -20.61
N GLU A 35 -0.50 -0.79 -19.48
CA GLU A 35 -1.33 -1.99 -19.31
C GLU A 35 -2.38 -1.74 -18.23
N THR A 36 -3.61 -2.18 -18.44
CA THR A 36 -4.73 -1.96 -17.51
C THR A 36 -5.32 -3.31 -17.09
N PHE A 37 -5.57 -3.45 -15.79
CA PHE A 37 -6.20 -4.61 -15.17
C PHE A 37 -7.50 -4.19 -14.49
N ASP A 38 -8.60 -4.81 -14.89
CA ASP A 38 -9.93 -4.48 -14.39
C ASP A 38 -10.22 -5.21 -13.07
N ASN A 39 -10.52 -4.44 -12.02
CA ASN A 39 -11.04 -5.02 -10.79
C ASN A 39 -12.52 -5.37 -10.99
N PRO A 40 -12.97 -6.57 -10.59
CA PRO A 40 -14.35 -6.99 -10.78
C PRO A 40 -15.35 -6.21 -9.91
N ALA A 41 -14.90 -5.60 -8.81
CA ALA A 41 -15.73 -4.80 -7.92
C ALA A 41 -15.76 -3.33 -8.37
N PRO A 42 -16.92 -2.66 -8.30
CA PRO A 42 -17.02 -1.25 -8.66
C PRO A 42 -16.49 -0.31 -7.56
N GLY A 43 -16.25 0.93 -7.95
CA GLY A 43 -16.04 2.04 -7.02
C GLY A 43 -17.34 2.48 -6.32
N PRO A 44 -17.25 3.46 -5.40
CA PRO A 44 -18.42 3.99 -4.68
C PRO A 44 -19.46 4.67 -5.59
N ASP A 45 -19.04 5.10 -6.78
CA ASP A 45 -19.86 5.68 -7.84
C ASP A 45 -20.51 4.61 -8.74
N GLY A 46 -20.29 3.32 -8.47
CA GLY A 46 -20.74 2.21 -9.30
C GLY A 46 -19.91 2.00 -10.58
N LEU A 47 -18.87 2.81 -10.82
CA LEU A 47 -18.03 2.72 -12.02
C LEU A 47 -16.86 1.75 -11.82
N PRO A 48 -16.37 1.08 -12.88
CA PRO A 48 -15.22 0.18 -12.81
C PRO A 48 -13.97 0.85 -12.22
N VAL A 49 -13.16 0.11 -11.46
CA VAL A 49 -11.85 0.56 -10.95
C VAL A 49 -10.74 -0.34 -11.49
N HIS A 50 -9.52 0.18 -11.58
CA HIS A 50 -8.47 -0.41 -12.39
C HIS A 50 -7.10 -0.26 -11.74
N THR A 51 -6.25 -1.26 -11.98
CA THR A 51 -4.81 -1.11 -11.83
C THR A 51 -4.22 -0.79 -13.19
N ASP A 52 -3.66 0.40 -13.37
CA ASP A 52 -2.88 0.77 -14.56
C ASP A 52 -1.39 0.64 -14.26
N VAL A 53 -0.63 0.17 -15.25
CA VAL A 53 0.80 -0.07 -15.15
C VAL A 53 1.51 0.66 -16.29
N ALA A 54 2.41 1.59 -15.96
CA ALA A 54 3.31 2.20 -16.92
C ALA A 54 4.62 1.41 -16.98
N LEU A 55 4.89 0.82 -18.14
CA LEU A 55 6.09 0.07 -18.47
C LEU A 55 7.01 0.99 -19.26
N ILE A 56 8.20 1.28 -18.73
CA ILE A 56 9.08 2.33 -19.25
C ILE A 56 10.46 1.75 -19.57
N GLY A 57 10.96 2.04 -20.77
CA GLY A 57 12.27 1.57 -21.24
C GLY A 57 12.24 0.15 -21.83
N ASP A 58 13.43 -0.39 -22.13
CA ASP A 58 13.57 -1.69 -22.81
C ASP A 58 13.01 -2.85 -21.96
N PRO A 59 12.01 -3.62 -22.44
CA PRO A 59 11.50 -4.81 -21.76
C PRO A 59 12.55 -5.91 -21.53
N GLY A 60 13.70 -5.86 -22.20
CA GLY A 60 14.84 -6.75 -22.01
C GLY A 60 15.87 -6.26 -20.98
N ALA A 61 15.74 -5.02 -20.47
CA ALA A 61 16.71 -4.46 -19.52
C ALA A 61 16.81 -5.31 -18.24
N PRO A 62 18.03 -5.67 -17.78
CA PRO A 62 18.22 -6.63 -16.68
C PRO A 62 17.87 -6.06 -15.30
N ASN A 63 17.85 -4.73 -15.15
CA ASN A 63 17.56 -4.06 -13.88
C ASN A 63 16.18 -3.43 -13.93
N VAL A 64 15.37 -3.65 -12.89
CA VAL A 64 14.00 -3.14 -12.84
C VAL A 64 13.77 -2.29 -11.60
N LEU A 65 13.31 -1.06 -11.80
CA LEU A 65 12.67 -0.26 -10.77
C LEU A 65 11.16 -0.53 -10.77
N VAL A 66 10.64 -1.08 -9.70
CA VAL A 66 9.21 -1.27 -9.48
C VAL A 66 8.78 -0.25 -8.43
N ALA A 67 7.76 0.55 -8.75
CA ALA A 67 7.18 1.47 -7.79
C ALA A 67 5.65 1.38 -7.85
N ASN A 68 5.01 1.15 -6.71
CA ASN A 68 3.56 1.03 -6.67
C ASN A 68 2.92 1.97 -5.66
N SER A 69 1.66 2.28 -5.94
CA SER A 69 0.77 2.97 -5.03
C SER A 69 -0.35 2.06 -4.55
N ALA A 70 -0.96 2.46 -3.44
CA ALA A 70 -2.21 1.91 -2.94
C ALA A 70 -2.17 0.40 -2.64
N THR A 71 -1.13 -0.11 -1.99
CA THR A 71 -1.26 -1.42 -1.32
C THR A 71 -2.35 -1.34 -0.25
N HIS A 72 -2.30 -0.28 0.59
CA HIS A 72 -3.47 0.19 1.32
C HIS A 72 -4.15 1.28 0.49
N GLY A 73 -5.41 1.07 0.14
CA GLY A 73 -6.12 1.96 -0.77
C GLY A 73 -6.15 3.43 -0.34
N VAL A 74 -6.47 3.69 0.93
CA VAL A 74 -6.50 5.04 1.53
C VAL A 74 -5.16 5.79 1.43
N GLU A 75 -4.05 5.07 1.30
CA GLU A 75 -2.70 5.65 1.20
C GLU A 75 -2.30 5.90 -0.27
N GLY A 76 -3.17 5.53 -1.21
CA GLY A 76 -2.96 5.64 -2.65
C GLY A 76 -2.69 7.07 -3.13
N PHE A 77 -3.23 8.10 -2.47
CA PHE A 77 -3.02 9.50 -2.84
C PHE A 77 -1.54 9.90 -2.84
N CYS A 78 -0.79 9.53 -1.80
CA CYS A 78 0.62 9.89 -1.69
C CYS A 78 1.47 9.13 -2.70
N GLY A 79 1.25 7.81 -2.82
CA GLY A 79 1.95 7.00 -3.80
C GLY A 79 1.65 7.44 -5.23
N SER A 80 0.39 7.70 -5.55
CA SER A 80 -0.05 8.20 -6.86
C SER A 80 0.66 9.51 -7.23
N ALA A 81 0.67 10.48 -6.32
CA ALA A 81 1.36 11.75 -6.52
C ALA A 81 2.87 11.56 -6.77
N ALA A 82 3.51 10.65 -6.05
CA ALA A 82 4.93 10.35 -6.28
C ALA A 82 5.19 9.79 -7.69
N LEU A 83 4.33 8.88 -8.17
CA LEU A 83 4.43 8.32 -9.53
C LEU A 83 4.16 9.40 -10.60
N ILE A 84 3.12 10.21 -10.42
CA ILE A 84 2.76 11.32 -11.33
C ILE A 84 3.90 12.34 -11.41
N GLY A 85 4.43 12.77 -10.26
CA GLY A 85 5.51 13.74 -10.19
C GLY A 85 6.79 13.23 -10.85
N TRP A 86 7.12 11.94 -10.69
CA TRP A 86 8.27 11.31 -11.37
C TRP A 86 8.11 11.34 -12.90
N LEU A 87 6.92 11.03 -13.42
CA LEU A 87 6.63 11.14 -14.85
C LEU A 87 6.72 12.59 -15.35
N ARG A 88 6.15 13.55 -14.61
CA ARG A 88 6.12 14.99 -14.98
C ARG A 88 7.47 15.68 -14.91
N ARG A 89 8.39 15.20 -14.08
CA ARG A 89 9.78 15.69 -14.06
C ARG A 89 10.59 15.22 -15.27
N GLY A 90 10.08 14.25 -16.03
CA GLY A 90 10.78 13.66 -17.17
C GLY A 90 11.81 12.61 -16.78
N ASP A 91 11.77 12.11 -15.54
CA ASP A 91 12.73 11.13 -15.03
C ASP A 91 12.72 9.82 -15.85
N ALA A 92 11.59 9.51 -16.51
CA ALA A 92 11.45 8.41 -17.46
C ALA A 92 12.46 8.45 -18.61
N GLY A 93 12.75 9.64 -19.17
CA GLY A 93 13.71 9.81 -20.26
C GLY A 93 15.16 9.76 -19.81
N ALA A 94 15.42 9.80 -18.50
CA ALA A 94 16.75 9.75 -17.92
C ALA A 94 17.15 8.33 -17.44
N LEU A 95 16.31 7.32 -17.65
CA LEU A 95 16.65 5.94 -17.29
C LEU A 95 17.86 5.46 -18.08
N PRO A 96 18.87 4.85 -17.42
CA PRO A 96 19.94 4.15 -18.12
C PRO A 96 19.39 3.05 -19.03
N SER A 97 20.06 2.78 -20.16
CA SER A 97 19.58 1.79 -21.14
C SER A 97 19.47 0.36 -20.60
N ASN A 98 20.17 0.04 -19.52
CA ASN A 98 20.10 -1.25 -18.82
C ASN A 98 19.11 -1.26 -17.65
N VAL A 99 18.27 -0.25 -17.51
CA VAL A 99 17.22 -0.14 -16.49
C VAL A 99 15.87 0.08 -17.16
N ARG A 100 14.87 -0.68 -16.72
CA ARG A 100 13.45 -0.42 -17.02
C ARG A 100 12.69 -0.08 -15.75
N ALA A 101 11.59 0.65 -15.88
CA ALA A 101 10.70 0.96 -14.76
C ALA A 101 9.30 0.39 -14.97
N VAL A 102 8.68 -0.07 -13.88
CA VAL A 102 7.31 -0.58 -13.82
C VAL A 102 6.59 0.20 -12.72
N LEU A 103 5.78 1.19 -13.12
CA LEU A 103 5.00 2.02 -12.19
C LEU A 103 3.56 1.50 -12.11
N ILE A 104 3.08 1.15 -10.91
CA ILE A 104 1.78 0.52 -10.70
C ILE A 104 0.83 1.48 -9.96
N HIS A 105 -0.22 1.92 -10.65
CA HIS A 105 -1.24 2.85 -10.19
C HIS A 105 -2.65 2.26 -10.42
N ALA A 106 -3.29 1.56 -9.48
CA ALA A 106 -2.97 1.31 -8.08
C ALA A 106 -3.20 -0.18 -7.77
N ILE A 107 -2.42 -0.82 -6.89
CA ILE A 107 -2.53 -2.28 -6.65
C ILE A 107 -3.90 -2.65 -6.05
N ASN A 108 -4.40 -1.88 -5.07
CA ASN A 108 -5.75 -2.01 -4.53
C ASN A 108 -6.63 -0.82 -5.01
N PRO A 109 -7.13 -0.86 -6.25
CA PRO A 109 -7.88 0.26 -6.81
C PRO A 109 -9.27 0.40 -6.17
N HIS A 110 -9.87 -0.70 -5.69
CA HIS A 110 -11.12 -0.66 -4.92
C HIS A 110 -10.92 0.11 -3.62
N GLY A 111 -9.93 -0.27 -2.80
CA GLY A 111 -9.63 0.43 -1.56
C GLY A 111 -9.33 1.91 -1.81
N PHE A 112 -8.61 2.25 -2.89
CA PHE A 112 -8.30 3.64 -3.21
C PHE A 112 -9.56 4.44 -3.55
N ALA A 113 -10.44 3.90 -4.40
CA ALA A 113 -11.70 4.55 -4.75
C ALA A 113 -12.64 4.71 -3.54
N TRP A 114 -12.68 3.74 -2.65
CA TRP A 114 -13.50 3.77 -1.44
C TRP A 114 -12.85 4.50 -0.25
N VAL A 115 -11.61 4.98 -0.41
CA VAL A 115 -10.82 5.61 0.68
C VAL A 115 -10.69 4.66 1.88
N ARG A 116 -10.43 3.38 1.61
CA ARG A 116 -10.27 2.31 2.59
C ARG A 116 -8.89 1.67 2.51
N ARG A 117 -8.40 1.21 3.65
CA ARG A 117 -7.17 0.42 3.75
C ARG A 117 -7.27 -0.91 2.98
N VAL A 118 -8.43 -1.53 3.02
CA VAL A 118 -8.70 -2.92 2.60
C VAL A 118 -9.21 -3.02 1.16
N THR A 119 -9.18 -4.23 0.59
CA THR A 119 -9.78 -4.55 -0.70
C THR A 119 -11.31 -4.66 -0.61
N GLU A 120 -11.95 -5.00 -1.73
CA GLU A 120 -13.38 -5.34 -1.86
C GLU A 120 -13.85 -6.43 -0.87
N ASP A 121 -12.97 -7.37 -0.52
CA ASP A 121 -13.26 -8.49 0.38
C ASP A 121 -12.95 -8.18 1.86
N ASN A 122 -12.76 -6.90 2.20
CA ASN A 122 -12.29 -6.45 3.52
C ASN A 122 -10.90 -6.99 3.90
N VAL A 123 -10.10 -7.42 2.92
CA VAL A 123 -8.76 -7.95 3.13
C VAL A 123 -7.73 -6.82 3.23
N ASP A 124 -6.93 -6.82 4.30
CA ASP A 124 -5.67 -6.08 4.36
C ASP A 124 -4.67 -6.75 3.41
N LEU A 125 -4.49 -6.13 2.24
CA LEU A 125 -3.66 -6.67 1.17
C LEU A 125 -2.21 -6.92 1.61
N ASN A 126 -1.67 -6.10 2.52
CA ASN A 126 -0.32 -6.24 3.04
C ASN A 126 -0.17 -7.40 4.05
N ARG A 127 -1.23 -8.18 4.28
CA ARG A 127 -1.20 -9.47 4.96
C ARG A 127 -1.59 -10.63 4.04
N ASN A 128 -2.09 -10.34 2.85
CA ASN A 128 -2.57 -11.34 1.89
C ASN A 128 -1.47 -11.88 0.97
N PHE A 129 -0.26 -11.31 0.95
CA PHE A 129 0.85 -11.84 0.11
C PHE A 129 1.56 -13.08 0.69
N GLY A 130 1.03 -13.68 1.75
CA GLY A 130 1.53 -14.94 2.31
C GLY A 130 1.21 -16.17 1.44
N THR A 131 1.71 -17.34 1.83
CA THR A 131 1.38 -18.61 1.17
C THR A 131 -0.06 -19.01 1.47
N HIS A 132 -0.87 -19.16 0.42
CA HIS A 132 -2.23 -19.67 0.51
C HIS A 132 -2.29 -21.19 0.26
N GLY A 133 -3.32 -21.86 0.79
CA GLY A 133 -3.52 -23.31 0.66
C GLY A 133 -2.93 -24.15 1.80
N ALA A 134 -2.30 -23.51 2.79
CA ALA A 134 -1.88 -24.13 4.05
C ALA A 134 -2.87 -23.85 5.19
N THR A 135 -2.60 -24.37 6.38
CA THR A 135 -3.24 -23.91 7.63
C THR A 135 -2.81 -22.48 7.93
N TYR A 136 -3.78 -21.60 8.20
CA TYR A 136 -3.50 -20.21 8.54
C TYR A 136 -3.10 -20.06 10.02
N PRO A 137 -2.16 -19.16 10.36
CA PRO A 137 -1.80 -18.89 11.74
C PRO A 137 -3.00 -18.36 12.53
N SER A 138 -3.28 -18.96 13.69
CA SER A 138 -4.32 -18.47 14.59
C SER A 138 -3.90 -17.17 15.29
N ASN A 139 -4.86 -16.29 15.55
CA ASN A 139 -4.66 -15.12 16.39
C ASN A 139 -5.63 -15.11 17.58
N PRO A 140 -5.35 -15.89 18.64
CA PRO A 140 -6.22 -15.96 19.81
C PRO A 140 -6.33 -14.62 20.54
N ASP A 141 -5.25 -13.83 20.56
CA ASP A 141 -5.26 -12.49 21.16
C ASP A 141 -6.25 -11.57 20.44
N TYR A 142 -6.15 -11.47 19.10
CA TYR A 142 -7.12 -10.71 18.31
C TYR A 142 -8.54 -11.24 18.52
N SER A 143 -8.72 -12.57 18.51
CA SER A 143 -10.04 -13.18 18.69
C SER A 143 -10.68 -12.83 20.03
N ALA A 144 -9.89 -12.74 21.09
CA ALA A 144 -10.36 -12.29 22.41
C ALA A 144 -10.78 -10.81 22.41
N LEU A 145 -10.16 -9.99 21.57
CA LEU A 145 -10.42 -8.55 21.48
C LEU A 145 -11.48 -8.17 20.42
N HIS A 146 -11.76 -9.04 19.45
CA HIS A 146 -12.53 -8.74 18.23
C HIS A 146 -13.83 -8.00 18.49
N LYS A 147 -14.70 -8.53 19.37
CA LYS A 147 -16.02 -7.92 19.67
C LYS A 147 -15.93 -6.51 20.25
N THR A 148 -14.80 -6.15 20.86
CA THR A 148 -14.55 -4.81 21.41
C THR A 148 -13.84 -3.91 20.40
N LEU A 149 -12.98 -4.46 19.55
CA LEU A 149 -12.34 -3.74 18.44
C LEU A 149 -13.33 -3.38 17.34
N VAL A 150 -14.27 -4.29 17.03
CA VAL A 150 -15.27 -4.14 15.98
C VAL A 150 -16.66 -4.40 16.58
N PRO A 151 -17.19 -3.46 17.38
CA PRO A 151 -18.53 -3.60 17.95
C PRO A 151 -19.58 -3.44 16.84
N GLU A 152 -20.71 -4.13 16.98
CA GLU A 152 -21.87 -3.97 16.06
C GLU A 152 -22.34 -2.51 15.97
N LYS A 153 -22.18 -1.73 17.05
CA LYS A 153 -22.54 -0.32 17.11
C LYS A 153 -21.47 0.48 17.82
N TRP A 154 -21.02 1.56 17.18
CA TRP A 154 -20.22 2.58 17.81
C TRP A 154 -21.12 3.59 18.55
N ASN A 155 -21.08 3.55 19.88
CA ASN A 155 -21.84 4.42 20.78
C ASN A 155 -21.05 4.63 22.08
N LYS A 156 -21.56 5.47 22.98
CA LYS A 156 -20.88 5.78 24.26
C LYS A 156 -20.49 4.53 25.07
N LYS A 157 -21.31 3.48 25.07
CA LYS A 157 -21.03 2.23 25.80
C LYS A 157 -19.90 1.44 25.16
N SER A 158 -19.91 1.27 23.84
CA SER A 158 -18.85 0.52 23.13
C SER A 158 -17.52 1.28 23.12
N VAL A 159 -17.55 2.61 23.00
CA VAL A 159 -16.34 3.46 23.16
C VAL A 159 -15.74 3.32 24.56
N ALA A 160 -16.57 3.32 25.61
CA ALA A 160 -16.09 3.11 26.97
C ALA A 160 -15.56 1.68 27.20
N ALA A 161 -16.16 0.68 26.55
CA ALA A 161 -15.67 -0.70 26.59
C ALA A 161 -14.33 -0.84 25.85
N TYR A 162 -14.18 -0.21 24.69
CA TYR A 162 -12.93 -0.13 23.95
C TYR A 162 -11.82 0.50 24.79
N SER A 163 -12.10 1.66 25.41
CA SER A 163 -11.11 2.37 26.23
C SER A 163 -10.64 1.50 27.41
N ARG A 164 -11.57 0.88 28.14
CA ARG A 164 -11.22 -0.06 29.22
C ARG A 164 -10.42 -1.26 28.74
N MET A 165 -10.82 -1.86 27.61
CA MET A 165 -10.10 -2.99 27.03
C MET A 165 -8.65 -2.62 26.68
N VAL A 166 -8.43 -1.44 26.10
CA VAL A 166 -7.08 -0.94 25.80
C VAL A 166 -6.29 -0.76 27.09
N ASP A 167 -6.84 -0.05 28.08
CA ASP A 167 -6.18 0.20 29.36
C ASP A 167 -5.81 -1.12 30.07
N ASP A 168 -6.74 -2.06 30.18
CA ASP A 168 -6.56 -3.36 30.82
C ASP A 168 -5.51 -4.22 30.08
N TYR A 169 -5.56 -4.23 28.74
CA TYR A 169 -4.62 -5.02 27.95
C TYR A 169 -3.20 -4.43 28.01
N VAL A 170 -3.07 -3.10 27.95
CA VAL A 170 -1.78 -2.41 28.06
C VAL A 170 -1.21 -2.58 29.47
N ALA A 171 -2.02 -2.45 30.52
CA ALA A 171 -1.55 -2.65 31.90
C ALA A 171 -1.03 -4.08 32.13
N LYS A 172 -1.65 -5.08 31.50
CA LYS A 172 -1.28 -6.50 31.67
C LYS A 172 -0.14 -6.95 30.75
N ASN A 173 -0.13 -6.52 29.49
CA ASN A 173 0.73 -7.09 28.44
C ASN A 173 1.67 -6.06 27.79
N GLY A 174 1.45 -4.76 28.02
CA GLY A 174 2.18 -3.66 27.39
C GLY A 174 1.62 -3.23 26.03
N GLU A 175 1.97 -2.01 25.64
CA GLU A 175 1.50 -1.36 24.40
C GLU A 175 1.95 -2.11 23.14
N PHE A 176 3.21 -2.57 23.10
CA PHE A 176 3.72 -3.35 21.98
C PHE A 176 2.96 -4.68 21.78
N ALA A 177 2.53 -5.33 22.87
CA ALA A 177 1.74 -6.55 22.77
C ALA A 177 0.35 -6.28 22.19
N LEU A 178 -0.30 -5.18 22.59
CA LEU A 178 -1.59 -4.77 22.00
C LEU A 178 -1.44 -4.47 20.50
N GLN A 179 -0.42 -3.68 20.14
CA GLN A 179 -0.12 -3.39 18.74
C GLN A 179 0.09 -4.68 17.95
N ALA A 180 0.95 -5.59 18.44
CA ALA A 180 1.21 -6.86 17.78
C ALA A 180 -0.06 -7.72 17.66
N ALA A 181 -0.89 -7.82 18.70
CA ALA A 181 -2.15 -8.56 18.68
C ALA A 181 -3.09 -8.07 17.58
N VAL A 182 -3.22 -6.74 17.43
CA VAL A 182 -4.13 -6.12 16.45
C VAL A 182 -3.55 -6.15 15.04
N THR A 183 -2.29 -5.76 14.85
CA THR A 183 -1.76 -5.45 13.51
C THR A 183 -1.05 -6.61 12.81
N ARG A 184 -0.77 -7.73 13.50
CA ARG A 184 -0.03 -8.86 12.89
C ARG A 184 -0.78 -9.59 11.76
N GLY A 185 -2.09 -9.34 11.64
CA GLY A 185 -2.97 -10.05 10.71
C GLY A 185 -3.72 -11.20 11.39
N GLN A 186 -4.86 -11.56 10.80
CA GLN A 186 -5.71 -12.66 11.27
C GLN A 186 -6.58 -13.20 10.12
N HIS A 187 -7.05 -14.45 10.22
CA HIS A 187 -7.79 -15.16 9.16
C HIS A 187 -9.17 -15.68 9.62
N ASP A 188 -9.57 -15.34 10.84
CA ASP A 188 -10.70 -15.96 11.55
C ASP A 188 -11.94 -15.04 11.61
N HIS A 189 -11.73 -13.72 11.52
CA HIS A 189 -12.77 -12.69 11.59
C HIS A 189 -12.79 -11.86 10.29
N PRO A 190 -13.54 -12.28 9.25
CA PRO A 190 -13.58 -11.57 7.96
C PRO A 190 -14.10 -10.13 8.04
N ASP A 191 -14.87 -9.80 9.08
CA ASP A 191 -15.35 -8.46 9.43
C ASP A 191 -14.34 -7.65 10.25
N GLY A 192 -13.22 -8.27 10.64
CA GLY A 192 -12.22 -7.71 11.53
C GLY A 192 -11.22 -6.76 10.88
N LEU A 193 -10.47 -6.05 11.74
CA LEU A 193 -9.27 -5.33 11.36
C LEU A 193 -8.18 -6.32 10.94
N PHE A 194 -7.31 -5.88 10.02
CA PHE A 194 -6.16 -6.65 9.53
C PHE A 194 -6.52 -8.08 9.07
N TYR A 195 -7.74 -8.29 8.58
CA TYR A 195 -8.15 -9.57 8.02
C TYR A 195 -7.29 -9.88 6.78
N ALA A 196 -6.63 -11.02 6.76
CA ALA A 196 -5.64 -11.36 5.76
C ALA A 196 -6.21 -12.19 4.59
N GLY A 197 -7.51 -12.51 4.62
CA GLY A 197 -8.15 -13.38 3.62
C GLY A 197 -7.78 -14.85 3.79
N ARG A 198 -8.57 -15.76 3.22
CA ARG A 198 -8.28 -17.22 3.23
C ARG A 198 -7.85 -17.77 1.87
N GLU A 199 -7.59 -16.88 0.93
CA GLU A 199 -7.07 -17.15 -0.41
C GLU A 199 -6.43 -15.88 -0.96
N ALA A 200 -5.69 -16.01 -2.07
CA ALA A 200 -5.13 -14.86 -2.77
C ALA A 200 -6.29 -14.05 -3.37
N GLY A 201 -6.50 -12.82 -2.91
CA GLY A 201 -7.53 -11.92 -3.46
C GLY A 201 -7.19 -11.42 -4.87
N TRP A 202 -8.10 -10.68 -5.51
CA TRP A 202 -7.87 -10.14 -6.87
C TRP A 202 -6.56 -9.35 -6.95
N SER A 203 -6.38 -8.37 -6.06
CA SER A 203 -5.19 -7.49 -6.06
C SER A 203 -3.88 -8.28 -5.90
N ASN A 204 -3.88 -9.35 -5.11
CA ASN A 204 -2.73 -10.25 -4.97
C ASN A 204 -2.41 -10.96 -6.28
N ARG A 205 -3.42 -11.59 -6.90
CA ARG A 205 -3.25 -12.32 -8.17
C ARG A 205 -2.82 -11.40 -9.29
N THR A 206 -3.41 -10.20 -9.39
CA THR A 206 -3.03 -9.16 -10.36
C THR A 206 -1.59 -8.72 -10.16
N PHE A 207 -1.15 -8.49 -8.92
CA PHE A 207 0.26 -8.16 -8.67
C PHE A 207 1.20 -9.29 -9.11
N HIS A 208 0.90 -10.54 -8.77
CA HIS A 208 1.70 -11.68 -9.24
C HIS A 208 1.69 -11.81 -10.77
N GLU A 209 0.59 -11.50 -11.45
CA GLU A 209 0.54 -11.45 -12.91
C GLU A 209 1.47 -10.37 -13.47
N ILE A 210 1.45 -9.15 -12.91
CA ILE A 210 2.36 -8.06 -13.27
C ILE A 210 3.82 -8.48 -13.08
N LEU A 211 4.15 -9.08 -11.93
CA LEU A 211 5.49 -9.60 -11.65
C LEU A 211 5.91 -10.63 -12.73
N ASN A 212 5.03 -11.59 -13.03
CA ASN A 212 5.31 -12.65 -13.99
C ASN A 212 5.47 -12.13 -15.42
N ARG A 213 4.68 -11.13 -15.82
CA ARG A 213 4.68 -10.59 -17.19
C ARG A 213 5.81 -9.60 -17.43
N PHE A 214 6.14 -8.76 -16.45
CA PHE A 214 6.95 -7.56 -16.70
C PHE A 214 8.24 -7.49 -15.88
N ILE A 215 8.41 -8.36 -14.88
CA ILE A 215 9.57 -8.32 -13.96
C ILE A 215 10.34 -9.64 -13.98
N LYS A 216 9.67 -10.77 -14.29
CA LYS A 216 10.30 -12.08 -14.40
C LYS A 216 11.54 -12.04 -15.32
N GLY A 217 12.62 -12.66 -14.85
CA GLY A 217 13.90 -12.70 -15.57
C GLY A 217 14.82 -11.51 -15.32
N ALA A 218 14.39 -10.49 -14.55
CA ALA A 218 15.28 -9.44 -14.09
C ALA A 218 16.43 -10.00 -13.22
N GLU A 219 17.63 -9.47 -13.40
CA GLU A 219 18.79 -9.78 -12.57
C GLU A 219 18.74 -9.04 -11.23
N SER A 220 18.26 -7.79 -11.24
CA SER A 220 18.11 -6.96 -10.05
C SER A 220 16.78 -6.21 -10.05
N VAL A 221 16.15 -6.15 -8.88
CA VAL A 221 14.88 -5.45 -8.67
C VAL A 221 15.01 -4.48 -7.49
N ALA A 222 14.72 -3.21 -7.74
CA ALA A 222 14.44 -2.22 -6.71
C ALA A 222 12.92 -2.08 -6.58
N PHE A 223 12.36 -2.31 -5.39
CA PHE A 223 10.91 -2.24 -5.18
C PHE A 223 10.57 -1.16 -4.14
N LEU A 224 9.73 -0.20 -4.53
CA LEU A 224 9.22 0.88 -3.70
C LEU A 224 7.69 0.76 -3.58
N ASP A 225 7.21 0.48 -2.38
CA ASP A 225 5.79 0.51 -2.05
C ASP A 225 5.50 1.74 -1.17
N PHE A 226 4.71 2.67 -1.69
CA PHE A 226 4.42 3.92 -0.99
C PHE A 226 3.28 3.73 0.02
N HIS A 227 3.60 4.00 1.29
CA HIS A 227 2.67 3.99 2.41
C HIS A 227 2.68 5.34 3.15
N THR A 228 1.62 5.61 3.89
CA THR A 228 1.53 6.73 4.85
C THR A 228 1.18 6.24 6.25
N GLY A 229 1.32 7.09 7.27
CA GLY A 229 0.95 6.77 8.66
C GLY A 229 2.09 6.31 9.57
N LEU A 230 3.33 6.24 9.07
CA LEU A 230 4.53 6.00 9.88
C LEU A 230 5.57 7.13 9.70
N GLY A 231 6.24 7.49 10.78
CA GLY A 231 7.25 8.57 10.80
C GLY A 231 6.68 9.96 11.05
N PRO A 232 7.55 11.00 11.09
CA PRO A 232 7.12 12.38 11.30
C PRO A 232 6.21 12.89 10.18
N TYR A 233 5.24 13.73 10.52
CA TYR A 233 4.31 14.31 9.55
C TYR A 233 5.06 15.09 8.46
N GLY A 234 4.76 14.82 7.20
CA GLY A 234 5.39 15.48 6.04
C GLY A 234 6.79 14.99 5.71
N HIS A 235 7.32 13.97 6.40
CA HIS A 235 8.64 13.40 6.13
C HIS A 235 8.54 12.00 5.53
N GLY A 236 9.24 11.79 4.42
CA GLY A 236 9.42 10.46 3.84
C GLY A 236 10.34 9.62 4.71
N THR A 237 9.91 8.40 5.02
CA THR A 237 10.67 7.45 5.86
C THR A 237 10.87 6.16 5.10
N LEU A 238 12.13 5.73 4.94
CA LEU A 238 12.42 4.45 4.27
C LEU A 238 12.38 3.30 5.26
N LEU A 239 11.53 2.32 4.94
CA LEU A 239 11.38 1.08 5.69
C LEU A 239 11.82 -0.10 4.82
N GLY A 240 12.52 -1.05 5.42
CA GLY A 240 12.93 -2.26 4.74
C GLY A 240 13.55 -3.28 5.69
N GLY A 241 13.55 -4.53 5.25
CA GLY A 241 14.07 -5.65 6.03
C GLY A 241 15.56 -5.53 6.33
N SER A 242 16.03 -6.27 7.33
CA SER A 242 17.45 -6.34 7.70
C SER A 242 18.33 -6.83 6.55
N SER A 243 17.82 -7.72 5.70
CA SER A 243 18.54 -8.30 4.56
C SER A 243 18.90 -7.30 3.46
N VAL A 244 18.19 -6.18 3.35
CA VAL A 244 18.45 -5.12 2.36
C VAL A 244 19.15 -3.92 2.97
N LYS A 245 19.65 -4.04 4.21
CA LYS A 245 20.04 -2.88 5.00
C LYS A 245 21.16 -2.04 4.38
N GLY A 246 22.25 -2.71 3.98
CA GLY A 246 23.39 -2.07 3.31
C GLY A 246 22.96 -1.41 2.01
N ARG A 247 22.32 -2.18 1.11
CA ARG A 247 21.85 -1.67 -0.19
C ARG A 247 20.95 -0.44 -0.08
N MET A 248 20.02 -0.42 0.87
CA MET A 248 19.18 0.76 1.07
C MET A 248 19.98 1.99 1.50
N ALA A 249 20.98 1.81 2.36
CA ALA A 249 21.86 2.91 2.77
C ALA A 249 22.72 3.40 1.60
N ASP A 250 23.23 2.49 0.79
CA ASP A 250 24.02 2.83 -0.40
C ASP A 250 23.20 3.58 -1.46
N TRP A 251 21.92 3.21 -1.64
CA TRP A 251 21.06 3.77 -2.69
C TRP A 251 20.34 5.06 -2.27
N PHE A 252 19.94 5.16 -1.01
CA PHE A 252 19.08 6.25 -0.53
C PHE A 252 19.68 7.06 0.64
N GLY A 253 20.87 6.69 1.12
CA GLY A 253 21.51 7.30 2.29
C GLY A 253 20.95 6.79 3.63
N ASP A 254 21.30 7.48 4.72
CA ASP A 254 20.99 7.08 6.11
C ASP A 254 19.51 7.25 6.54
N GLY A 255 18.59 7.49 5.60
CA GLY A 255 17.17 7.85 5.81
C GLY A 255 16.26 6.76 6.39
N ARG A 256 16.77 5.83 7.20
CA ARG A 256 15.94 4.85 7.91
C ARG A 256 15.11 5.54 8.98
N GLY A 257 13.80 5.32 8.93
CA GLY A 257 13.02 5.31 10.17
C GLY A 257 13.03 3.92 10.77
N SER A 258 12.94 3.85 12.09
CA SER A 258 12.57 2.61 12.75
C SER A 258 11.04 2.47 12.73
N PRO A 259 10.46 1.27 12.50
CA PRO A 259 9.04 1.03 12.73
C PRO A 259 8.59 1.42 14.15
N THR A 260 9.53 1.47 15.11
CA THR A 260 9.28 1.87 16.51
C THR A 260 9.16 3.38 16.73
N GLN A 261 9.37 4.21 15.70
CA GLN A 261 9.11 5.67 15.77
C GLN A 261 7.67 6.03 15.36
N ALA A 262 6.82 5.03 15.14
CA ALA A 262 5.39 5.22 15.02
C ALA A 262 4.84 5.75 16.35
N ASN A 263 4.33 6.98 16.35
CA ASN A 263 3.56 7.50 17.47
C ASN A 263 2.15 6.90 17.36
N PRO A 264 1.73 5.96 18.23
CA PRO A 264 0.52 5.16 17.99
C PRO A 264 -0.76 5.86 18.46
N SER A 265 -0.76 7.18 18.65
CA SER A 265 -1.94 7.89 19.18
C SER A 265 -2.76 8.56 18.08
N PRO A 266 -3.78 7.88 17.49
CA PRO A 266 -5.01 8.56 17.18
C PRO A 266 -5.83 8.53 18.47
N ARG A 267 -5.49 9.35 19.48
CA ARG A 267 -6.54 9.70 20.44
C ARG A 267 -7.57 10.45 19.60
N PRO A 268 -8.82 9.96 19.48
CA PRO A 268 -9.86 10.79 18.89
C PRO A 268 -9.91 12.05 19.74
N SER A 269 -9.60 13.20 19.15
CA SER A 269 -9.96 14.47 19.75
C SER A 269 -11.47 14.42 19.93
N ALA A 270 -11.92 14.40 21.17
CA ALA A 270 -13.32 14.65 21.47
C ALA A 270 -13.66 16.02 20.90
N ALA A 271 -14.41 16.03 19.80
CA ALA A 271 -15.25 17.15 19.40
C ALA A 271 -16.61 16.97 20.08
#